data_AF-A0A081D9Q4-F1
#
_entry.id   AF-A0A081D9Q4-F1
#
_cell.length_a   1.000
_cell.length_b   1.000
_cell.length_c   1.000
_cell.angle_alpha   90.00
_cell.angle_beta   90.00
_cell.angle_gamma   90.00
#
_symmetry.space_group_name_H-M   'P 1'
#
loop_
_entity.id
_entity.type
_entity.pdbx_description
1 polymer ?
#
loop_
_entity_poly.entity_id
_entity_poly.type
_entity_poly.pdbx_seq_one_letter_code
_entity_poly.pdbx_strand_id
1 'polypeptide(L)'
;MTIQQLQALDMSNVQPEALQTAVQDIMDDYKETNDKKAFEEIAKENIEKVFLLVERLAPNAIKAEKAEKKESKETSKKESTESKKDAPKKTKHLLKPLRKNWIV
;
A
#
# COMPACT_ATOMS: atom_id res chain seq x y z
N MET A 1 -4.76 -9.30 12.87
CA MET A 1 -6.14 -9.30 12.33
C MET A 1 -6.73 -10.72 12.34
N THR A 2 -8.05 -10.89 12.17
CA THR A 2 -8.71 -12.22 12.13
C THR A 2 -9.50 -12.44 10.84
N ILE A 3 -9.76 -13.71 10.49
CA ILE A 3 -10.57 -14.09 9.32
C ILE A 3 -11.99 -13.50 9.39
N GLN A 4 -12.55 -13.33 10.60
CA GLN A 4 -13.86 -12.72 10.82
C GLN A 4 -13.90 -11.25 10.37
N GLN A 5 -12.79 -10.53 10.49
CA GLN A 5 -12.71 -9.14 10.03
C GLN A 5 -12.73 -9.07 8.50
N LEU A 6 -12.14 -10.04 7.80
CA LEU A 6 -12.26 -10.16 6.35
C LEU A 6 -13.71 -10.50 5.93
N GLN A 7 -14.37 -11.40 6.66
CA GLN A 7 -15.77 -11.76 6.41
C GLN A 7 -16.74 -10.59 6.63
N ALA A 8 -16.37 -9.62 7.47
CA ALA A 8 -17.17 -8.42 7.73
C ALA A 8 -16.98 -7.32 6.66
N LEU A 9 -16.04 -7.47 5.72
CA LEU A 9 -15.80 -6.52 4.65
C LEU A 9 -16.96 -6.50 3.65
N ASP A 10 -17.29 -5.30 3.19
CA ASP A 10 -18.22 -5.12 2.09
C ASP A 10 -17.49 -5.32 0.75
N MET A 11 -17.54 -6.56 0.24
CA MET A 11 -16.84 -6.98 -0.98
C MET A 11 -17.19 -6.12 -2.21
N SER A 12 -18.36 -5.50 -2.25
CA SER A 12 -18.78 -4.61 -3.35
C SER A 12 -17.95 -3.33 -3.41
N ASN A 13 -17.33 -2.95 -2.29
CA ASN A 13 -16.51 -1.76 -2.14
C ASN A 13 -15.01 -2.09 -2.08
N VAL A 14 -14.62 -3.37 -2.14
CA VAL A 14 -13.22 -3.79 -2.17
C VAL A 14 -12.68 -3.61 -3.59
N GLN A 15 -11.72 -2.70 -3.74
CA GLN A 15 -11.01 -2.48 -5.00
C GLN A 15 -9.50 -2.39 -4.76
N PRO A 16 -8.66 -2.82 -5.72
CA PRO A 16 -9.00 -3.35 -7.06
C PRO A 16 -9.56 -4.79 -7.04
N GLU A 17 -10.06 -5.27 -8.17
CA GLU A 17 -10.62 -6.64 -8.32
C GLU A 17 -9.64 -7.72 -7.82
N ALA A 18 -8.34 -7.55 -8.08
CA ALA A 18 -7.31 -8.45 -7.58
C ALA A 18 -7.28 -8.55 -6.04
N LEU A 19 -7.56 -7.45 -5.32
CA LEU A 19 -7.66 -7.47 -3.86
C LEU A 19 -8.95 -8.16 -3.40
N GLN A 20 -10.04 -7.98 -4.15
CA GLN A 20 -11.29 -8.68 -3.90
C GLN A 20 -11.12 -10.20 -4.07
N THR A 21 -10.45 -10.65 -5.13
CA THR A 21 -10.10 -12.06 -5.32
C THR A 21 -9.25 -12.59 -4.19
N ALA A 22 -8.21 -11.86 -3.76
CA ALA A 22 -7.37 -12.31 -2.65
C ALA A 22 -8.13 -12.46 -1.32
N VAL A 23 -9.06 -11.55 -1.01
CA VAL A 23 -9.94 -11.67 0.17
C VAL A 23 -10.85 -12.89 0.03
N GLN A 24 -11.41 -13.10 -1.16
CA GLN A 24 -12.30 -14.22 -1.46
C GLN A 24 -11.57 -15.57 -1.36
N ASP A 25 -10.40 -15.70 -1.96
CA ASP A 25 -9.57 -16.92 -1.92
C ASP A 25 -9.28 -17.32 -0.47
N ILE A 26 -8.85 -16.38 0.37
CA ILE A 26 -8.59 -16.64 1.79
C ILE A 26 -9.87 -17.09 2.53
N MET A 27 -11.03 -16.51 2.18
CA MET A 27 -12.31 -16.88 2.77
C MET A 27 -12.78 -18.26 2.33
N ASP A 28 -12.52 -18.65 1.09
CA ASP A 28 -12.88 -19.97 0.56
C ASP A 28 -11.91 -21.06 1.07
N ASP A 29 -10.60 -20.79 1.10
CA ASP A 29 -9.60 -21.68 1.72
C ASP A 29 -9.95 -21.99 3.20
N TYR A 30 -10.44 -20.99 3.94
CA TYR A 30 -10.89 -21.16 5.33
C TYR A 30 -12.14 -22.04 5.46
N LYS A 31 -13.03 -22.04 4.46
CA LYS A 31 -14.22 -22.90 4.45
C LYS A 31 -13.86 -24.33 4.05
N GLU A 32 -12.93 -24.50 3.12
CA GLU A 32 -12.48 -25.81 2.64
C GLU A 32 -11.58 -26.51 3.66
N THR A 33 -10.83 -25.75 4.46
CA THR A 33 -9.97 -26.30 5.50
C THR A 33 -10.77 -26.84 6.70
N ASN A 34 -10.55 -28.11 7.03
CA ASN A 34 -11.12 -28.74 8.23
C ASN A 34 -10.49 -28.21 9.53
N ASP A 35 -9.19 -27.89 9.51
CA ASP A 35 -8.45 -27.39 10.68
C ASP A 35 -8.37 -25.85 10.69
N LYS A 36 -9.47 -25.22 11.11
CA LYS A 36 -9.59 -23.76 11.15
C LYS A 36 -8.51 -23.09 12.00
N LYS A 37 -8.06 -23.76 13.06
CA LYS A 37 -7.07 -23.22 13.99
C LYS A 37 -5.68 -23.20 13.37
N ALA A 38 -5.27 -24.28 12.70
CA ALA A 38 -4.01 -24.31 11.96
C ALA A 38 -4.03 -23.32 10.80
N PHE A 39 -5.15 -23.21 10.08
CA PHE A 39 -5.32 -22.21 9.03
C PHE A 39 -5.14 -20.80 9.57
N GLU A 40 -5.83 -20.43 10.65
CA GLU A 40 -5.75 -19.09 11.22
C GLU A 40 -4.32 -18.74 11.65
N GLU A 41 -3.56 -19.68 12.21
CA GLU A 41 -2.17 -19.46 12.62
C GLU A 41 -1.24 -19.23 11.42
N ILE A 42 -1.39 -20.01 10.35
CA ILE A 42 -0.56 -19.93 9.13
C ILE A 42 -0.96 -18.71 8.28
N ALA A 43 -2.26 -18.49 8.10
CA ALA A 43 -2.81 -17.41 7.29
C ALA A 43 -2.85 -16.07 8.03
N LYS A 44 -2.58 -16.03 9.34
CA LYS A 44 -2.61 -14.82 10.18
C LYS A 44 -1.91 -13.63 9.54
N GLU A 45 -0.68 -13.85 9.06
CA GLU A 45 0.14 -12.80 8.48
C GLU A 45 -0.43 -12.34 7.11
N ASN A 46 -0.97 -13.27 6.33
CA ASN A 46 -1.59 -12.97 5.04
C ASN A 46 -2.91 -12.20 5.21
N ILE A 47 -3.74 -12.63 6.17
CA ILE A 47 -4.98 -11.95 6.56
C ILE A 47 -4.68 -10.52 6.97
N GLU A 48 -3.63 -10.30 7.76
CA GLU A 48 -3.22 -8.96 8.18
C GLU A 48 -2.74 -8.09 7.02
N LYS A 49 -1.91 -8.63 6.12
CA LYS A 49 -1.44 -7.90 4.94
C LYS A 49 -2.59 -7.50 4.02
N VAL A 50 -3.52 -8.42 3.76
CA VAL A 50 -4.70 -8.16 2.92
C VAL A 50 -5.61 -7.14 3.59
N PHE A 51 -5.85 -7.26 4.89
CA PHE A 51 -6.67 -6.29 5.62
C PHE A 51 -6.06 -4.88 5.58
N LEU A 52 -4.74 -4.74 5.78
CA LEU A 52 -4.05 -3.44 5.68
C LEU A 52 -4.13 -2.85 4.27
N LEU A 53 -4.12 -3.70 3.23
CA LEU A 53 -4.32 -3.24 1.85
C LEU A 53 -5.75 -2.75 1.64
N VAL A 54 -6.75 -3.47 2.15
CA VAL A 54 -8.16 -3.05 2.09
C VAL A 54 -8.35 -1.73 2.85
N GLU A 55 -7.77 -1.57 4.04
CA GLU A 55 -7.83 -0.33 4.81
C GLU A 55 -7.26 0.87 4.04
N ARG A 56 -6.20 0.66 3.25
CA ARG A 56 -5.54 1.72 2.48
C ARG A 56 -6.20 2.01 1.14
N LEU A 57 -6.66 0.98 0.43
CA LEU A 57 -7.18 1.09 -0.94
C LEU A 57 -8.70 1.17 -1.00
N ALA A 58 -9.38 0.48 -0.08
CA ALA A 58 -10.83 0.36 -0.02
C ALA A 58 -11.35 0.63 1.41
N PRO A 59 -11.04 1.79 2.03
CA PRO A 59 -11.50 2.10 3.38
C PRO A 59 -13.03 2.10 3.49
N ASN A 60 -13.74 2.36 2.39
CA ASN A 60 -15.20 2.33 2.32
C ASN A 60 -15.79 0.92 2.47
N ALA A 61 -15.00 -0.14 2.23
CA ALA A 61 -15.42 -1.52 2.41
C ALA A 61 -15.49 -1.94 3.89
N ILE A 62 -14.78 -1.21 4.76
CA ILE A 62 -14.78 -1.49 6.20
C ILE A 62 -15.98 -0.78 6.81
N LYS A 63 -17.01 -1.52 7.21
CA LYS A 63 -18.18 -0.97 7.91
C LYS A 63 -17.71 -0.35 9.22
N ALA A 64 -17.56 0.96 9.21
CA ALA A 64 -17.03 1.73 10.32
C ALA A 64 -17.97 1.67 11.53
N GLU A 65 -17.78 0.71 12.43
CA GLU A 65 -17.99 1.03 13.84
C GLU A 65 -16.80 1.90 14.28
N LYS A 66 -16.85 3.18 13.86
CA LYS A 66 -15.91 4.26 14.19
C LYS A 66 -14.47 3.80 14.50
N ALA A 67 -13.77 3.27 13.50
CA ALA A 67 -12.31 3.32 13.53
C ALA A 67 -11.92 4.79 13.27
N GLU A 68 -11.77 5.52 14.36
CA GLU A 68 -10.98 6.74 14.44
C GLU A 68 -9.83 6.65 13.45
N LYS A 69 -9.78 7.60 12.51
CA LYS A 69 -8.66 7.80 11.60
C LYS A 69 -7.37 7.61 12.40
N LYS A 70 -6.71 6.46 12.27
CA LYS A 70 -5.29 6.38 12.53
C LYS A 70 -4.64 7.15 11.41
N GLU A 71 -4.56 8.44 11.70
CA GLU A 71 -3.68 9.42 11.12
C GLU A 71 -2.41 8.71 10.65
N SER A 72 -2.23 8.69 9.33
CA SER A 72 -0.95 8.39 8.72
C SER A 72 0.02 9.53 9.08
N LYS A 73 0.47 9.57 10.34
CA LYS A 73 1.80 10.06 10.72
C LYS A 73 2.62 8.78 10.95
N GLU A 74 3.77 8.55 10.36
CA GLU A 74 4.82 9.47 9.94
C GLU A 74 5.76 8.63 9.04
N THR A 75 6.04 9.05 7.83
CA THR A 75 7.41 9.48 7.51
C THR A 75 7.33 10.60 6.49
N SER A 76 6.89 11.75 6.99
CA SER A 76 7.36 13.02 6.46
C SER A 76 8.81 13.18 6.93
N LYS A 77 9.79 12.87 6.07
CA LYS A 77 11.10 13.51 6.15
C LYS A 77 11.12 14.70 5.19
N LYS A 78 10.30 15.71 5.49
CA LYS A 78 10.58 17.09 5.13
C LYS A 78 11.32 17.70 6.32
N GLU A 79 12.65 17.64 6.30
CA GLU A 79 13.44 18.67 6.99
C GLU A 79 13.50 19.89 6.07
N SER A 80 12.91 21.00 6.50
CA SER A 80 13.19 22.32 5.98
C SER A 80 13.35 23.26 7.18
N THR A 81 14.56 23.79 7.33
CA THR A 81 14.91 25.04 8.03
C THR A 81 16.36 25.35 7.62
N GLU A 82 16.57 26.08 6.52
CA GLU A 82 16.76 27.55 6.48
C GLU A 82 18.00 28.03 7.26
N SER A 83 19.07 28.41 6.53
CA SER A 83 19.64 29.78 6.61
C SER A 83 20.93 30.00 5.79
N LYS A 84 20.80 30.93 4.83
CA LYS A 84 21.72 32.05 4.45
C LYS A 84 22.96 31.85 3.55
N LYS A 85 22.95 32.71 2.51
CA LYS A 85 24.05 33.25 1.66
C LYS A 85 24.72 32.23 0.75
N ASP A 86 24.81 32.40 -0.57
CA ASP A 86 25.11 33.61 -1.34
C ASP A 86 24.69 33.35 -2.81
N ALA A 87 24.05 34.31 -3.47
CA ALA A 87 23.96 34.38 -4.94
C ALA A 87 25.29 34.99 -5.46
N PRO A 88 25.71 34.92 -6.76
CA PRO A 88 24.83 34.93 -7.93
C PRO A 88 25.32 34.27 -9.25
N LYS A 89 24.37 34.12 -10.19
CA LYS A 89 24.44 34.31 -11.67
C LYS A 89 25.57 33.64 -12.49
N LYS A 90 25.16 32.72 -13.38
CA LYS A 90 25.52 32.55 -14.83
C LYS A 90 25.23 31.07 -15.21
N THR A 91 24.68 30.65 -16.34
CA THR A 91 24.55 31.26 -17.67
C THR A 91 23.44 30.53 -18.42
N LYS A 92 22.67 31.27 -19.22
CA LYS A 92 21.83 30.74 -20.30
C LYS A 92 22.72 30.22 -21.43
N HIS A 93 22.20 29.23 -22.17
CA HIS A 93 22.42 29.05 -23.61
C HIS A 93 23.82 28.51 -24.04
N LEU A 94 23.85 27.35 -24.72
CA LEU A 94 24.39 27.16 -26.08
C LEU A 94 24.65 25.67 -26.40
N LEU A 95 24.02 25.22 -27.49
CA LEU A 95 24.53 24.33 -28.55
C LEU A 95 25.01 22.89 -28.26
N LYS A 96 24.30 21.92 -28.86
CA LYS A 96 24.83 20.66 -29.44
C LYS A 96 25.94 20.97 -30.48
N PRO A 97 26.68 20.02 -31.13
CA PRO A 97 26.85 18.56 -30.94
C PRO A 97 28.33 18.08 -30.98
N LEU A 98 28.63 16.80 -30.73
CA LEU A 98 29.86 16.08 -31.19
C LEU A 98 29.57 14.57 -31.10
N ARG A 99 29.27 13.85 -32.19
CA ARG A 99 30.18 13.20 -33.15
C ARG A 99 31.33 12.35 -32.54
N LYS A 100 31.16 11.03 -32.66
CA LYS A 100 32.05 10.06 -33.36
C LYS A 100 32.88 9.04 -32.54
N ASN A 101 32.56 7.76 -32.78
CA ASN A 101 33.35 6.50 -32.90
C ASN A 101 34.42 6.09 -31.86
N TRP A 102 34.40 4.81 -31.42
CA TRP A 102 35.12 3.65 -32.00
C TRP A 102 34.78 2.33 -31.26
N ILE A 103 34.47 1.24 -31.99
CA ILE A 103 35.23 -0.04 -32.16
C ILE A 103 35.46 -0.85 -30.88
N VAL A 104 34.87 -2.06 -30.82
CA VAL A 104 35.57 -3.38 -30.82
C VAL A 104 34.70 -4.36 -31.59
#